data_AF-F8IFD2-F1
#
_entry.id   AF-F8IFD2-F1
#
_cell.length_a   1.000
_cell.length_b   1.000
_cell.length_c   1.000
_cell.angle_alpha   90.00
_cell.angle_beta   90.00
_cell.angle_gamma   90.00
#
_symmetry.space_group_name_H-M   'P 1'
#
loop_
_entity.id
_entity.type
_entity.pdbx_description
1 polymer ?
#
loop_
_entity_poly.entity_id
_entity_poly.type
_entity_poly.pdbx_seq_one_letter_code
_entity_poly.pdbx_strand_id
1 'polypeptide(L)'
;MPALGPWLTALGAMVLTSPLVVQPDVSSSSNGTADIQVAREARAALASQRSHVLVALGDSITFGYNLGNNEKPSPLAFPYLFAKKEGWRAIDLGVPGWTSGDLLRALTTDAAMRSDVAAAQVVTVDIGSNDLLLPALAMLPKGADWARVTPTSSQAARLSSELARGVQDVRSNLASILGLLHRYNPRATVIVYDLYNPFPASDPWLHQTAEAAIVAANAAIVADAVSAGDPVADAYDTLTQPAVDILPHDVHPTALGQRLLAEAGEQALAMAPMFQAAATPQGQNAILQWLGDQLAAGTW
;
A
#
# COMPACT_ATOMS: atom_id res chain seq x y z
N MET A 1 -2.68 37.41 1.53
CA MET A 1 -4.13 37.41 1.82
C MET A 1 -4.82 38.32 0.82
N PRO A 2 -5.93 37.86 0.23
CA PRO A 2 -7.27 38.25 0.69
C PRO A 2 -8.20 37.02 0.75
N ALA A 3 -9.36 37.00 1.40
CA ALA A 3 -10.02 37.86 2.36
C ALA A 3 -11.02 36.96 3.12
N LEU A 4 -11.03 37.03 4.44
CA LEU A 4 -12.07 36.45 5.29
C LEU A 4 -13.12 37.53 5.56
N GLY A 5 -14.39 37.18 5.39
CA GLY A 5 -15.56 38.01 5.70
C GLY A 5 -16.41 37.44 6.86
N PRO A 6 -17.31 38.24 7.45
CA PRO A 6 -17.42 38.39 8.90
C PRO A 6 -18.82 38.17 9.48
N TRP A 7 -18.93 37.59 10.68
CA TRP A 7 -20.13 37.63 11.56
C TRP A 7 -19.62 37.42 13.00
N LEU A 8 -20.02 38.07 14.10
CA LEU A 8 -20.99 39.12 14.46
C LEU A 8 -20.63 39.54 15.91
N THR A 9 -20.75 40.81 16.28
CA THR A 9 -20.64 41.34 17.66
C THR A 9 -21.93 42.01 18.11
N ALA A 10 -22.38 41.80 19.36
CA ALA A 10 -23.03 42.78 20.27
C ALA A 10 -23.45 42.06 21.59
N LEU A 11 -22.97 42.41 22.80
CA LEU A 11 -23.21 43.58 23.70
C LEU A 11 -24.56 43.60 24.45
N GLY A 12 -24.51 43.71 25.79
CA GLY A 12 -25.62 44.20 26.62
C GLY A 12 -25.58 43.77 28.10
N ALA A 13 -25.29 44.71 29.00
CA ALA A 13 -25.18 44.56 30.45
C ALA A 13 -26.47 44.88 31.22
N MET A 14 -26.63 44.37 32.45
CA MET A 14 -27.27 45.11 33.57
C MET A 14 -26.94 44.51 34.95
N VAL A 15 -26.84 45.39 35.94
CA VAL A 15 -26.37 45.23 37.34
C VAL A 15 -27.55 45.08 38.32
N LEU A 16 -27.37 44.41 39.48
CA LEU A 16 -27.84 44.84 40.82
C LEU A 16 -27.42 43.88 41.98
N THR A 17 -26.55 44.42 42.85
CA THR A 17 -26.29 44.31 44.31
C THR A 17 -26.75 43.13 45.22
N SER A 18 -25.75 42.45 45.83
CA SER A 18 -25.45 42.02 47.25
C SER A 18 -26.53 41.53 48.26
N PRO A 19 -26.20 40.78 49.36
CA PRO A 19 -24.89 40.42 49.94
C PRO A 19 -24.65 38.93 50.35
N LEU A 20 -23.44 38.70 50.87
CA LEU A 20 -22.71 37.48 51.27
C LEU A 20 -23.44 36.45 52.15
N VAL A 21 -23.18 35.17 51.84
CA VAL A 21 -23.08 34.06 52.81
C VAL A 21 -21.76 33.34 52.53
N VAL A 22 -20.89 33.23 53.55
CA VAL A 22 -19.59 32.55 53.48
C VAL A 22 -19.79 31.06 53.75
N GLN A 23 -19.32 30.20 52.83
CA GLN A 23 -19.11 28.77 53.04
C GLN A 23 -17.78 28.33 52.39
N PRO A 24 -17.14 27.26 52.88
CA PRO A 24 -15.71 27.02 52.72
C PRO A 24 -15.32 26.56 51.31
N ASP A 25 -14.12 26.94 50.91
CA ASP A 25 -13.58 26.91 49.55
C ASP A 25 -13.31 25.47 49.06
N VAL A 26 -14.17 24.99 48.16
CA VAL A 26 -13.83 23.93 47.20
C VAL A 26 -13.85 24.59 45.84
N SER A 27 -12.68 25.11 45.42
CA SER A 27 -12.54 25.78 44.14
C SER A 27 -12.66 24.76 43.00
N SER A 28 -13.85 24.63 42.42
CA SER A 28 -14.05 24.05 41.09
C SER A 28 -13.49 25.03 40.06
N SER A 29 -12.31 24.74 39.50
CA SER A 29 -11.70 25.56 38.46
C SER A 29 -12.56 25.56 37.19
N SER A 30 -13.01 26.74 36.77
CA SER A 30 -13.86 26.98 35.59
C SER A 30 -13.11 26.91 34.26
N ASN A 31 -12.15 25.99 34.10
CA ASN A 31 -11.28 25.90 32.93
C ASN A 31 -11.45 24.60 32.13
N GLY A 32 -12.64 23.96 32.18
CA GLY A 32 -12.88 22.67 31.50
C GLY A 32 -12.55 22.67 29.99
N THR A 33 -12.65 23.79 29.28
CA THR A 33 -12.23 23.91 27.88
C THR A 33 -10.71 23.98 27.71
N ALA A 34 -10.00 24.67 28.61
CA ALA A 34 -8.54 24.73 28.63
C ALA A 34 -7.94 23.37 29.04
N ASP A 35 -8.56 22.67 29.99
CA ASP A 35 -8.11 21.34 30.42
C ASP A 35 -8.32 20.28 29.33
N ILE A 36 -9.40 20.40 28.54
CA ILE A 36 -9.63 19.55 27.35
C ILE A 36 -8.62 19.86 26.23
N GLN A 37 -8.28 21.13 26.03
CA GLN A 37 -7.27 21.56 25.07
C GLN A 37 -5.90 21.00 25.43
N VAL A 38 -5.47 21.15 26.68
CA VAL A 38 -4.19 20.62 27.19
C VAL A 38 -4.15 19.09 27.11
N ALA A 39 -5.26 18.41 27.43
CA ALA A 39 -5.34 16.95 27.29
C ALA A 39 -5.31 16.48 25.82
N ARG A 40 -5.87 17.26 24.88
CA ARG A 40 -5.77 17.00 23.43
C ARG A 40 -4.37 17.24 22.91
N GLU A 41 -3.72 18.33 23.32
CA GLU A 41 -2.35 18.67 22.94
C GLU A 41 -1.37 17.63 23.52
N ALA A 42 -1.57 17.21 24.76
CA ALA A 42 -0.81 16.12 25.38
C ALA A 42 -1.05 14.78 24.67
N ARG A 43 -2.31 14.47 24.28
CA ARG A 43 -2.61 13.26 23.47
C ARG A 43 -2.02 13.33 22.07
N ALA A 44 -2.04 14.48 21.42
CA ALA A 44 -1.43 14.70 20.11
C ALA A 44 0.10 14.59 20.19
N ALA A 45 0.71 15.11 21.26
CA ALA A 45 2.14 14.98 21.54
C ALA A 45 2.53 13.54 21.92
N LEU A 46 1.68 12.82 22.66
CA LEU A 46 1.87 11.38 22.96
C LEU A 46 1.65 10.50 21.72
N ALA A 47 0.74 10.89 20.83
CA ALA A 47 0.55 10.23 19.54
C ALA A 47 1.74 10.49 18.60
N SER A 48 2.31 11.70 18.58
CA SER A 48 3.54 12.00 17.84
C SER A 48 4.79 11.36 18.45
N GLN A 49 4.75 10.95 19.72
CA GLN A 49 5.81 10.17 20.38
C GLN A 49 5.69 8.65 20.16
N ARG A 50 4.56 8.14 19.64
CA ARG A 50 4.52 6.78 19.08
C ARG A 50 5.03 6.88 17.66
N SER A 51 6.24 6.37 17.40
CA SER A 51 6.71 6.19 16.03
C SER A 51 5.66 5.37 15.28
N HIS A 52 4.94 5.99 14.35
CA HIS A 52 4.02 5.29 13.46
C HIS A 52 4.79 4.16 12.77
N VAL A 53 4.15 3.01 12.61
CA VAL A 53 4.76 1.79 12.10
C VAL A 53 4.15 1.45 10.75
N LEU A 54 5.02 1.36 9.74
CA LEU A 54 4.75 0.75 8.46
C LEU A 54 5.26 -0.70 8.53
N VAL A 55 4.39 -1.67 8.27
CA VAL A 55 4.78 -3.08 8.09
C VAL A 55 4.70 -3.40 6.61
N ALA A 56 5.80 -3.85 6.02
CA ALA A 56 5.84 -4.22 4.61
C ALA A 56 5.87 -5.75 4.47
N LEU A 57 4.90 -6.27 3.72
CA LEU A 57 4.76 -7.68 3.39
C LEU A 57 5.05 -7.86 1.90
N GLY A 58 5.86 -8.86 1.56
CA GLY A 58 6.15 -9.12 0.16
C GLY A 58 7.28 -10.09 -0.05
N ASP A 59 7.98 -9.90 -1.17
CA ASP A 59 9.06 -10.78 -1.60
C ASP A 59 10.43 -10.07 -1.63
N SER A 60 11.26 -10.39 -2.63
CA SER A 60 12.58 -9.80 -2.83
C SER A 60 12.53 -8.32 -3.20
N ILE A 61 11.43 -7.83 -3.79
CA ILE A 61 11.28 -6.41 -4.14
C ILE A 61 11.13 -5.59 -2.85
N THR A 62 10.22 -6.02 -1.97
CA THR A 62 10.04 -5.45 -0.63
C THR A 62 11.33 -5.47 0.16
N PHE A 63 12.05 -6.60 0.16
CA PHE A 63 13.32 -6.76 0.86
C PHE A 63 14.45 -5.84 0.33
N GLY A 64 14.34 -5.33 -0.90
CA GLY A 64 15.43 -4.63 -1.59
C GLY A 64 16.60 -5.54 -1.93
N TYR A 65 16.29 -6.73 -2.45
CA TYR A 65 17.28 -7.74 -2.82
C TYR A 65 18.30 -7.20 -3.83
N ASN A 66 19.56 -7.61 -3.70
CA ASN A 66 20.72 -7.12 -4.46
C ASN A 66 21.09 -5.63 -4.23
N LEU A 67 20.45 -4.93 -3.28
CA LEU A 67 20.86 -3.59 -2.83
C LEU A 67 21.59 -3.62 -1.47
N GLY A 68 22.21 -4.75 -1.13
CA GLY A 68 22.90 -4.99 0.14
C GLY A 68 23.64 -6.32 0.15
N ASN A 69 23.83 -6.91 1.34
CA ASN A 69 24.46 -8.22 1.48
C ASN A 69 23.48 -9.41 1.40
N ASN A 70 22.19 -9.12 1.17
CA ASN A 70 21.10 -10.09 1.11
C ASN A 70 20.87 -10.93 2.39
N GLU A 71 21.46 -10.56 3.53
CA GLU A 71 21.22 -11.23 4.83
C GLU A 71 20.10 -10.56 5.64
N LYS A 72 19.77 -9.32 5.28
CA LYS A 72 18.71 -8.51 5.89
C LYS A 72 18.16 -7.52 4.86
N PRO A 73 16.93 -7.02 5.06
CA PRO A 73 16.36 -6.02 4.18
C PRO A 73 17.28 -4.81 3.98
N SER A 74 17.35 -4.33 2.74
CA SER A 74 18.20 -3.18 2.40
C SER A 74 17.57 -1.89 2.91
N PRO A 75 18.36 -0.96 3.51
CA PRO A 75 17.86 0.36 3.86
C PRO A 75 17.50 1.22 2.62
N LEU A 76 17.82 0.75 1.42
CA LEU A 76 17.44 1.35 0.14
C LEU A 76 16.14 0.76 -0.43
N ALA A 77 15.53 -0.22 0.25
CA ALA A 77 14.24 -0.77 -0.16
C ALA A 77 13.10 0.23 0.07
N PHE A 78 12.06 0.16 -0.76
CA PHE A 78 10.96 1.11 -0.72
C PHE A 78 10.30 1.24 0.66
N PRO A 79 10.15 0.19 1.51
CA PRO A 79 9.51 0.35 2.82
C PRO A 79 10.25 1.33 3.73
N TYR A 80 11.59 1.29 3.72
CA TYR A 80 12.41 2.18 4.53
C TYR A 80 12.42 3.60 3.99
N LEU A 81 12.44 3.75 2.66
CA LEU A 81 12.41 5.05 2.00
C LEU A 81 11.09 5.77 2.26
N PHE A 82 9.98 5.06 2.07
CA PHE A 82 8.63 5.53 2.36
C PHE A 82 8.49 5.89 3.84
N ALA A 83 8.78 4.96 4.76
CA ALA A 83 8.65 5.25 6.18
C ALA A 83 9.53 6.43 6.63
N LYS A 84 10.74 6.57 6.08
CA LYS A 84 11.63 7.70 6.39
C LYS A 84 11.03 9.04 5.98
N LYS A 85 10.37 9.12 4.81
CA LYS A 85 9.72 10.35 4.35
C LYS A 85 8.65 10.82 5.33
N GLU A 86 7.86 9.88 5.85
CA GLU A 86 6.77 10.15 6.79
C GLU A 86 7.23 10.31 8.25
N GLY A 87 8.51 10.09 8.54
CA GLY A 87 9.04 10.10 9.92
C GLY A 87 8.61 8.88 10.74
N TRP A 88 8.36 7.76 10.07
CA TRP A 88 7.85 6.51 10.63
C TRP A 88 8.95 5.46 10.77
N ARG A 89 8.62 4.37 11.47
CA ARG A 89 9.45 3.16 11.57
C ARG A 89 8.94 2.11 10.58
N ALA A 90 9.83 1.56 9.75
CA ALA A 90 9.51 0.40 8.93
C ALA A 90 9.83 -0.91 9.66
N ILE A 91 8.96 -1.91 9.49
CA ILE A 91 9.24 -3.33 9.70
C ILE A 91 9.09 -3.99 8.34
N ASP A 92 10.21 -4.42 7.77
CA ASP A 92 10.22 -5.13 6.51
C ASP A 92 10.19 -6.64 6.79
N LEU A 93 9.12 -7.29 6.32
CA LEU A 93 8.89 -8.73 6.40
C LEU A 93 8.91 -9.38 5.01
N GLY A 94 9.49 -8.70 4.01
CA GLY A 94 9.68 -9.25 2.67
C GLY A 94 10.63 -10.43 2.70
N VAL A 95 10.32 -11.48 1.94
CA VAL A 95 11.18 -12.67 1.86
C VAL A 95 11.47 -13.02 0.40
N PRO A 96 12.74 -12.93 -0.04
CA PRO A 96 13.12 -13.23 -1.41
C PRO A 96 12.60 -14.56 -1.93
N GLY A 97 11.95 -14.52 -3.10
CA GLY A 97 11.40 -15.69 -3.78
C GLY A 97 10.01 -16.15 -3.32
N TRP A 98 9.39 -15.46 -2.36
CA TRP A 98 8.02 -15.78 -1.94
C TRP A 98 6.99 -15.51 -3.03
N THR A 99 6.05 -16.45 -3.15
CA THR A 99 4.81 -16.31 -3.91
C THR A 99 3.69 -15.75 -3.02
N SER A 100 2.57 -15.37 -3.63
CA SER A 100 1.34 -15.01 -2.92
C SER A 100 0.89 -16.14 -1.98
N GLY A 101 1.07 -17.40 -2.39
CA GLY A 101 0.77 -18.57 -1.56
C GLY A 101 1.69 -18.71 -0.34
N ASP A 102 2.96 -18.33 -0.46
CA ASP A 102 3.89 -18.30 0.69
C ASP A 102 3.48 -17.27 1.72
N LEU A 103 3.16 -16.04 1.27
CA LEU A 103 2.73 -14.97 2.16
C LEU A 103 1.41 -15.32 2.86
N LEU A 104 0.44 -15.89 2.13
CA LEU A 104 -0.82 -16.35 2.73
C LEU A 104 -0.58 -17.41 3.82
N ARG A 105 0.30 -18.39 3.56
CA ARG A 105 0.69 -19.38 4.56
C ARG A 105 1.32 -18.71 5.78
N ALA A 106 2.28 -17.81 5.58
CA ALA A 106 2.97 -17.10 6.66
C ALA A 106 1.98 -16.31 7.53
N LEU A 107 1.05 -15.54 6.94
CA LEU A 107 0.01 -14.83 7.70
C LEU A 107 -0.91 -15.76 8.51
N THR A 108 -1.08 -17.00 8.04
CA THR A 108 -1.90 -18.02 8.71
C THR A 108 -1.14 -18.76 9.81
N THR A 109 0.18 -18.93 9.69
CA THR A 109 0.96 -19.77 10.62
C THR A 109 1.87 -18.99 11.56
N ASP A 110 2.40 -17.85 11.15
CA ASP A 110 3.38 -17.06 11.90
C ASP A 110 2.69 -16.07 12.86
N ALA A 111 2.85 -16.29 14.16
CA ALA A 111 2.27 -15.42 15.19
C ALA A 111 2.99 -14.07 15.32
N ALA A 112 4.29 -13.99 15.01
CA ALA A 112 5.04 -12.75 15.08
C ALA A 112 4.63 -11.81 13.93
N MET A 113 4.54 -12.33 12.71
CA MET A 113 4.05 -11.56 11.56
C MET A 113 2.64 -11.00 11.82
N ARG A 114 1.73 -11.81 12.38
CA ARG A 114 0.40 -11.33 12.78
C ARG A 114 0.45 -10.23 13.84
N SER A 115 1.35 -10.36 14.81
CA SER A 115 1.52 -9.36 15.86
C SER A 115 2.02 -8.03 15.27
N ASP A 116 2.94 -8.07 14.31
CA ASP A 116 3.42 -6.88 13.62
C ASP A 116 2.29 -6.22 12.81
N VAL A 117 1.53 -7.00 12.03
CA VAL A 117 0.36 -6.52 11.29
C VAL A 117 -0.68 -5.89 12.23
N ALA A 118 -0.98 -6.52 13.37
CA ALA A 118 -1.93 -6.01 14.36
C ALA A 118 -1.50 -4.67 15.00
N ALA A 119 -0.20 -4.37 15.03
CA ALA A 119 0.35 -3.14 15.59
C ALA A 119 0.56 -2.03 14.54
N ALA A 120 0.47 -2.36 13.25
CA ALA A 120 0.76 -1.45 12.14
C ALA A 120 -0.25 -0.29 12.04
N GLN A 121 0.23 0.85 11.54
CA GLN A 121 -0.64 1.94 11.07
C GLN A 121 -0.84 1.85 9.56
N VAL A 122 0.21 1.45 8.85
CA VAL A 122 0.17 1.15 7.42
C VAL A 122 0.73 -0.23 7.18
N VAL A 123 0.07 -1.01 6.34
CA VAL A 123 0.59 -2.28 5.83
C VAL A 123 0.75 -2.15 4.32
N THR A 124 1.95 -2.36 3.78
CA THR A 124 2.14 -2.46 2.34
C THR A 124 2.21 -3.92 1.93
N VAL A 125 1.64 -4.26 0.77
CA VAL A 125 1.66 -5.61 0.19
C VAL A 125 2.18 -5.53 -1.24
N ASP A 126 3.33 -6.12 -1.50
CA ASP A 126 3.95 -6.24 -2.82
C ASP A 126 4.32 -7.71 -3.06
N ILE A 127 3.42 -8.44 -3.74
CA ILE A 127 3.52 -9.89 -3.91
C ILE A 127 2.80 -10.33 -5.19
N GLY A 128 3.26 -11.43 -5.79
CA GLY A 128 2.62 -12.05 -6.96
C GLY A 128 3.55 -12.18 -8.17
N SER A 129 4.63 -11.39 -8.23
CA SER A 129 5.63 -11.48 -9.30
C SER A 129 6.21 -12.90 -9.41
N ASN A 130 6.50 -13.56 -8.28
CA ASN A 130 7.04 -14.92 -8.29
C ASN A 130 6.03 -16.00 -8.72
N ASP A 131 4.73 -15.78 -8.53
CA ASP A 131 3.67 -16.66 -9.05
C ASP A 131 3.70 -16.70 -10.58
N LEU A 132 4.14 -15.61 -11.23
CA LEU A 132 4.30 -15.50 -12.67
C LEU A 132 5.71 -15.90 -13.14
N LEU A 133 6.76 -15.52 -12.39
CA LEU A 133 8.16 -15.67 -12.79
C LEU A 133 8.70 -17.09 -12.60
N LEU A 134 8.44 -17.73 -11.44
CA LEU A 134 9.02 -19.03 -11.11
C LEU A 134 8.64 -20.13 -12.11
N PRO A 135 7.40 -20.21 -12.62
CA PRO A 135 7.07 -21.19 -13.65
C PRO A 135 7.86 -20.99 -14.94
N ALA A 136 8.13 -19.74 -15.34
CA ALA A 136 8.98 -19.45 -16.50
C ALA A 136 10.42 -19.92 -16.27
N LEU A 137 10.99 -19.64 -15.10
CA LEU A 137 12.35 -20.08 -14.74
C LEU A 137 12.49 -21.61 -14.67
N ALA A 138 11.45 -22.31 -14.18
CA ALA A 138 11.45 -23.77 -14.09
C ALA A 138 11.50 -24.47 -15.46
N MET A 139 11.18 -23.75 -16.54
CA MET A 139 11.23 -24.26 -17.91
C MET A 139 12.58 -24.07 -18.59
N LEU A 140 13.47 -23.26 -18.00
CA LEU A 140 14.80 -22.98 -18.52
C LEU A 140 15.85 -23.92 -17.91
N PRO A 141 16.88 -24.33 -18.67
CA PRO A 141 18.06 -24.95 -18.09
C PRO A 141 18.67 -24.04 -17.03
N LYS A 142 19.20 -24.62 -15.93
CA LYS A 142 19.89 -23.84 -14.89
C LYS A 142 21.04 -23.03 -15.51
N GLY A 143 21.06 -21.73 -15.26
CA GLY A 143 22.08 -20.82 -15.77
C GLY A 143 21.88 -20.40 -17.24
N ALA A 144 20.74 -20.70 -17.84
CA ALA A 144 20.42 -20.20 -19.17
C ALA A 144 20.31 -18.66 -19.17
N ASP A 145 20.90 -18.03 -20.18
CA ASP A 145 20.67 -16.63 -20.49
C ASP A 145 19.26 -16.50 -21.10
N TRP A 146 18.33 -15.97 -20.30
CA TRP A 146 16.92 -15.84 -20.66
C TRP A 146 16.72 -15.05 -21.96
N ALA A 147 17.59 -14.08 -22.25
CA ALA A 147 17.52 -13.24 -23.45
C ALA A 147 17.82 -14.03 -24.74
N ARG A 148 18.37 -15.24 -24.62
CA ARG A 148 18.79 -16.09 -25.75
C ARG A 148 17.92 -17.32 -25.93
N VAL A 149 16.88 -17.51 -25.13
CA VAL A 149 16.01 -18.69 -25.22
C VAL A 149 14.84 -18.41 -26.14
N THR A 150 14.76 -19.15 -27.25
CA THR A 150 13.53 -19.25 -28.05
C THR A 150 12.81 -20.56 -27.68
N PRO A 151 11.65 -20.50 -27.04
CA PRO A 151 10.93 -21.72 -26.65
C PRO A 151 10.32 -22.42 -27.87
N THR A 152 10.23 -23.74 -27.79
CA THR A 152 9.42 -24.53 -28.73
C THR A 152 7.93 -24.22 -28.55
N SER A 153 7.09 -24.56 -29.52
CA SER A 153 5.63 -24.38 -29.41
C SER A 153 5.03 -25.10 -28.18
N SER A 154 5.57 -26.27 -27.81
CA SER A 154 5.13 -26.98 -26.60
C SER A 154 5.56 -26.28 -25.31
N GLN A 155 6.75 -25.68 -25.29
CA GLN A 155 7.21 -24.87 -24.17
C GLN A 155 6.36 -23.59 -24.06
N ALA A 156 6.08 -22.90 -25.17
CA ALA A 156 5.21 -21.72 -25.16
C ALA A 156 3.79 -22.04 -24.64
N ALA A 157 3.19 -23.15 -25.08
CA ALA A 157 1.87 -23.58 -24.61
C ALA A 157 1.85 -23.94 -23.11
N ARG A 158 2.90 -24.62 -22.63
CA ARG A 158 3.05 -24.91 -21.20
C ARG A 158 3.23 -23.63 -20.39
N LEU A 159 4.09 -22.72 -20.83
CA LEU A 159 4.30 -21.44 -20.15
C LEU A 159 2.99 -20.64 -20.05
N SER A 160 2.23 -20.56 -21.15
CA SER A 160 0.92 -19.90 -21.15
C SER A 160 -0.05 -20.52 -20.12
N SER A 161 -0.07 -21.85 -20.00
CA SER A 161 -0.91 -22.54 -19.01
C SER A 161 -0.46 -22.29 -17.57
N GLU A 162 0.86 -22.24 -17.34
CA GLU A 162 1.43 -21.94 -16.03
C GLU A 162 1.20 -20.47 -15.63
N LEU A 163 1.37 -19.51 -16.55
CA LEU A 163 1.07 -18.11 -16.30
C LEU A 163 -0.42 -17.89 -15.98
N ALA A 164 -1.31 -18.56 -16.73
CA ALA A 164 -2.73 -18.51 -16.43
C ALA A 164 -3.06 -19.05 -15.03
N ARG A 165 -2.34 -20.08 -14.57
CA ARG A 165 -2.45 -20.58 -13.19
C ARG A 165 -1.91 -19.57 -12.18
N GLY A 166 -0.72 -19.01 -12.42
CA GLY A 166 -0.12 -17.98 -11.57
C GLY A 166 -1.04 -16.77 -11.38
N VAL A 167 -1.71 -16.30 -12.44
CA VAL A 167 -2.71 -15.23 -12.35
C VAL A 167 -3.90 -15.64 -11.45
N GLN A 168 -4.38 -16.88 -11.53
CA GLN A 168 -5.44 -17.37 -10.63
C GLN A 168 -4.95 -17.52 -9.19
N ASP A 169 -3.70 -17.93 -8.98
CA ASP A 169 -3.08 -18.03 -7.66
C ASP A 169 -2.97 -16.64 -7.02
N VAL A 170 -2.47 -15.64 -7.75
CA VAL A 170 -2.44 -14.23 -7.30
C VAL A 170 -3.84 -13.77 -6.88
N ARG A 171 -4.84 -13.95 -7.76
CA ARG A 171 -6.22 -13.54 -7.47
C ARG A 171 -6.76 -14.18 -6.19
N SER A 172 -6.66 -15.51 -6.07
CA SER A 172 -7.26 -16.23 -4.94
C SER A 172 -6.54 -15.98 -3.62
N ASN A 173 -5.21 -15.91 -3.65
CA ASN A 173 -4.39 -15.71 -2.48
C ASN A 173 -4.46 -14.25 -2.00
N LEU A 174 -4.42 -13.27 -2.92
CA LEU A 174 -4.48 -11.86 -2.54
C LEU A 174 -5.81 -11.52 -1.86
N ALA A 175 -6.95 -11.94 -2.42
CA ALA A 175 -8.24 -11.78 -1.76
C ALA A 175 -8.25 -12.34 -0.33
N SER A 176 -7.61 -13.50 -0.12
CA SER A 176 -7.48 -14.12 1.20
C SER A 176 -6.52 -13.35 2.13
N ILE A 177 -5.40 -12.86 1.60
CA ILE A 177 -4.41 -12.04 2.31
C ILE A 177 -5.08 -10.76 2.81
N LEU A 178 -5.71 -9.97 1.93
CA LEU A 178 -6.38 -8.73 2.30
C LEU A 178 -7.46 -8.99 3.36
N GLY A 179 -8.27 -10.05 3.19
CA GLY A 179 -9.25 -10.45 4.19
C GLY A 179 -8.64 -10.84 5.55
N LEU A 180 -7.41 -11.36 5.61
CA LEU A 180 -6.69 -11.58 6.87
C LEU A 180 -6.16 -10.28 7.47
N LEU A 181 -5.58 -9.40 6.67
CA LEU A 181 -5.04 -8.11 7.13
C LEU A 181 -6.12 -7.26 7.79
N HIS A 182 -7.28 -7.10 7.14
CA HIS A 182 -8.42 -6.35 7.69
C HIS A 182 -9.03 -7.01 8.93
N ARG A 183 -8.94 -8.34 9.06
CA ARG A 183 -9.37 -9.05 10.28
C ARG A 183 -8.39 -8.85 11.44
N TYR A 184 -7.08 -8.92 11.17
CA TYR A 184 -6.05 -8.74 12.19
C TYR A 184 -5.92 -7.29 12.64
N ASN A 185 -6.13 -6.35 11.72
CA ASN A 185 -6.07 -4.92 12.00
C ASN A 185 -7.07 -4.11 11.16
N PRO A 186 -8.32 -3.98 11.62
CA PRO A 186 -9.34 -3.19 10.89
C PRO A 186 -9.08 -1.67 10.92
N ARG A 187 -7.98 -1.21 11.53
CA ARG A 187 -7.62 0.21 11.63
C ARG A 187 -6.38 0.57 10.81
N ALA A 188 -5.65 -0.42 10.28
CA ALA A 188 -4.52 -0.13 9.40
C ALA A 188 -5.02 0.34 8.03
N THR A 189 -4.29 1.28 7.43
CA THR A 189 -4.39 1.48 5.99
C THR A 189 -3.58 0.38 5.31
N VAL A 190 -4.21 -0.41 4.45
CA VAL A 190 -3.50 -1.38 3.61
C VAL A 190 -3.26 -0.75 2.24
N ILE A 191 -2.04 -0.83 1.74
CA ILE A 191 -1.65 -0.36 0.40
C ILE A 191 -1.16 -1.57 -0.38
N VAL A 192 -1.69 -1.76 -1.58
CA VAL A 192 -1.33 -2.90 -2.42
C VAL A 192 -0.56 -2.40 -3.63
N TYR A 193 0.60 -2.96 -3.91
CA TYR A 193 1.36 -2.66 -5.11
C TYR A 193 0.87 -3.55 -6.25
N ASP A 194 0.69 -2.97 -7.43
CA ASP A 194 0.57 -3.76 -8.66
C ASP A 194 1.96 -4.17 -9.18
N LEU A 195 1.99 -5.00 -10.21
CA LEU A 195 3.22 -5.60 -10.72
C LEU A 195 3.73 -4.84 -11.94
N TYR A 196 5.02 -4.55 -11.99
CA TYR A 196 5.69 -3.99 -13.17
C TYR A 196 6.31 -5.09 -14.03
N ASN A 197 6.62 -4.75 -15.28
CA ASN A 197 7.35 -5.65 -16.19
C ASN A 197 8.86 -5.37 -16.11
N PRO A 198 9.68 -6.28 -15.56
CA PRO A 198 11.12 -6.07 -15.45
C PRO A 198 11.84 -6.23 -16.79
N PHE A 199 11.21 -6.81 -17.81
CA PHE A 199 11.87 -7.15 -19.07
C PHE A 199 11.81 -5.97 -20.05
N PRO A 200 12.96 -5.53 -20.60
CA PRO A 200 12.98 -4.43 -21.55
C PRO A 200 12.37 -4.85 -22.90
N ALA A 201 11.83 -3.86 -23.64
CA ALA A 201 11.29 -4.09 -24.99
C ALA A 201 12.33 -4.63 -26.00
N SER A 202 13.63 -4.53 -25.68
CA SER A 202 14.72 -5.14 -26.44
C SER A 202 14.72 -6.67 -26.41
N ASP A 203 13.95 -7.28 -25.51
CA ASP A 203 13.72 -8.73 -25.40
C ASP A 203 12.23 -9.05 -25.68
N PRO A 204 11.76 -8.91 -26.94
CA PRO A 204 10.34 -8.74 -27.25
C PRO A 204 9.47 -9.91 -26.82
N TRP A 205 9.99 -11.13 -26.92
CA TRP A 205 9.23 -12.33 -26.58
C TRP A 205 8.94 -12.43 -25.08
N LEU A 206 9.96 -12.20 -24.23
CA LEU A 206 9.79 -12.21 -22.77
C LEU A 206 8.98 -11.02 -22.31
N HIS A 207 9.29 -9.84 -22.84
CA HIS A 207 8.53 -8.62 -22.56
C HIS A 207 7.04 -8.84 -22.83
N GLN A 208 6.65 -9.23 -24.05
CA GLN A 208 5.24 -9.39 -24.42
C GLN A 208 4.54 -10.52 -23.64
N THR A 209 5.25 -11.62 -23.36
CA THR A 209 4.67 -12.76 -22.63
C THR A 209 4.45 -12.42 -21.15
N ALA A 210 5.42 -11.75 -20.52
CA ALA A 210 5.28 -11.25 -19.16
C ALA A 210 4.18 -10.19 -19.08
N GLU A 211 4.16 -9.26 -20.03
CA GLU A 211 3.20 -8.16 -20.10
C GLU A 211 1.75 -8.64 -20.04
N ALA A 212 1.40 -9.63 -20.86
CA ALA A 212 0.04 -10.17 -20.88
C ALA A 212 -0.38 -10.78 -19.53
N ALA A 213 0.54 -11.46 -18.84
CA ALA A 213 0.28 -12.06 -17.54
C ALA A 213 0.22 -11.00 -16.42
N ILE A 214 1.11 -10.01 -16.47
CA ILE A 214 1.18 -8.89 -15.53
C ILE A 214 -0.10 -8.06 -15.61
N VAL A 215 -0.54 -7.66 -16.80
CA VAL A 215 -1.79 -6.90 -16.97
C VAL A 215 -2.99 -7.68 -16.42
N ALA A 216 -3.05 -8.99 -16.65
CA ALA A 216 -4.12 -9.83 -16.10
C ALA A 216 -4.05 -9.96 -14.57
N ALA A 217 -2.85 -10.06 -13.98
CA ALA A 217 -2.65 -10.07 -12.54
C ALA A 217 -3.01 -8.71 -11.92
N ASN A 218 -2.56 -7.60 -12.50
CA ASN A 218 -2.86 -6.25 -12.03
C ASN A 218 -4.35 -5.95 -12.05
N ALA A 219 -5.08 -6.42 -13.07
CA ALA A 219 -6.54 -6.33 -13.09
C ALA A 219 -7.19 -7.05 -11.89
N ALA A 220 -6.66 -8.21 -11.49
CA ALA A 220 -7.13 -8.92 -10.29
C ALA A 220 -6.74 -8.19 -9.00
N ILE A 221 -5.50 -7.70 -8.91
CA ILE A 221 -4.99 -6.92 -7.77
C ILE A 221 -5.86 -5.68 -7.53
N VAL A 222 -6.10 -4.89 -8.58
CA VAL A 222 -6.93 -3.69 -8.50
C VAL A 222 -8.36 -4.03 -8.10
N ALA A 223 -8.95 -5.10 -8.66
CA ALA A 223 -10.30 -5.51 -8.30
C ALA A 223 -10.44 -5.86 -6.81
N ASP A 224 -9.50 -6.63 -6.27
CA ASP A 224 -9.53 -7.05 -4.87
C ASP A 224 -9.22 -5.88 -3.91
N ALA A 225 -8.20 -5.07 -4.22
CA ALA A 225 -7.80 -3.92 -3.41
C ALA A 225 -8.89 -2.84 -3.35
N VAL A 226 -9.42 -2.42 -4.52
CA VAL A 226 -10.50 -1.42 -4.59
C VAL A 226 -11.74 -1.91 -3.86
N SER A 227 -12.11 -3.19 -4.00
CA SER A 227 -13.26 -3.75 -3.29
C SER A 227 -13.07 -3.77 -1.77
N ALA A 228 -11.83 -3.81 -1.28
CA ALA A 228 -11.51 -3.74 0.14
C ALA A 228 -11.36 -2.29 0.66
N GLY A 229 -11.35 -1.30 -0.23
CA GLY A 229 -11.07 0.10 0.14
C GLY A 229 -9.58 0.40 0.30
N ASP A 230 -8.73 -0.46 -0.25
CA ASP A 230 -7.27 -0.36 -0.18
C ASP A 230 -6.76 0.37 -1.43
N PRO A 231 -6.01 1.48 -1.29
CA PRO A 231 -5.38 2.14 -2.43
C PRO A 231 -4.31 1.25 -3.07
N VAL A 232 -4.22 1.35 -4.39
CA VAL A 232 -3.19 0.67 -5.19
C VAL A 232 -2.03 1.63 -5.44
N ALA A 233 -0.81 1.19 -5.12
CA ALA A 233 0.42 1.85 -5.52
C ALA A 233 0.80 1.34 -6.92
N ASP A 234 0.82 2.28 -7.87
CA ASP A 234 1.05 2.02 -9.29
C ASP A 234 2.55 1.83 -9.57
N ALA A 235 3.04 0.60 -9.41
CA ALA A 235 4.40 0.24 -9.80
C ALA A 235 4.51 0.07 -11.31
N TYR A 236 3.45 -0.42 -11.95
CA TYR A 236 3.39 -0.74 -13.38
C TYR A 236 3.72 0.45 -14.28
N ASP A 237 3.05 1.59 -14.10
CA ASP A 237 3.31 2.82 -14.87
C ASP A 237 4.45 3.67 -14.28
N THR A 238 4.96 3.31 -13.10
CA THR A 238 6.08 3.98 -12.46
C THR A 238 7.44 3.47 -12.94
N LEU A 239 7.62 2.15 -13.09
CA LEU A 239 8.90 1.53 -13.51
C LEU A 239 8.96 1.28 -15.03
N THR A 240 8.78 2.34 -15.80
CA THR A 240 8.65 2.28 -17.28
C THR A 240 9.97 2.33 -18.03
N GLN A 241 11.11 2.53 -17.35
CA GLN A 241 12.43 2.57 -17.97
C GLN A 241 13.34 1.46 -17.41
N PRO A 242 13.13 0.18 -17.78
CA PRO A 242 13.86 -0.95 -17.21
C PRO A 242 15.39 -0.82 -17.26
N ALA A 243 15.95 -0.13 -18.27
CA ALA A 243 17.38 0.10 -18.40
C ALA A 243 18.02 0.91 -17.24
N VAL A 244 17.22 1.65 -16.47
CA VAL A 244 17.68 2.44 -15.31
C VAL A 244 16.94 2.06 -14.02
N ASP A 245 15.70 1.61 -14.14
CA ASP A 245 14.84 1.27 -13.01
C ASP A 245 15.14 -0.11 -12.46
N ILE A 246 15.63 -1.04 -13.31
CA ILE A 246 15.90 -2.43 -12.98
C ILE A 246 17.41 -2.70 -13.08
N LEU A 247 17.91 -3.56 -12.18
CA LEU A 247 19.31 -3.96 -12.18
C LEU A 247 19.67 -4.69 -13.50
N PRO A 248 20.87 -4.47 -14.06
CA PRO A 248 21.27 -5.12 -15.31
C PRO A 248 21.24 -6.64 -15.22
N HIS A 249 20.61 -7.30 -16.21
CA HIS A 249 20.43 -8.76 -16.27
C HIS A 249 19.68 -9.36 -15.06
N ASP A 250 18.85 -8.56 -14.41
CA ASP A 250 18.09 -8.91 -13.23
C ASP A 250 16.62 -8.51 -13.43
N VAL A 251 15.75 -8.91 -12.50
CA VAL A 251 14.36 -8.47 -12.38
C VAL A 251 14.16 -7.47 -11.24
N HIS A 252 15.15 -7.31 -10.36
CA HIS A 252 15.03 -6.48 -9.16
C HIS A 252 15.29 -4.99 -9.47
N PRO A 253 14.55 -4.05 -8.83
CA PRO A 253 14.76 -2.63 -9.03
C PRO A 253 16.14 -2.15 -8.56
N THR A 254 16.67 -1.14 -9.23
CA THR A 254 17.81 -0.37 -8.74
C THR A 254 17.42 0.46 -7.52
N ALA A 255 18.39 1.11 -6.88
CA ALA A 255 18.11 2.10 -5.84
C ALA A 255 17.26 3.29 -6.36
N LEU A 256 17.24 3.55 -7.67
CA LEU A 256 16.30 4.51 -8.26
C LEU A 256 14.91 3.91 -8.34
N GLY A 257 14.76 2.70 -8.89
CA GLY A 257 13.46 2.03 -8.95
C GLY A 257 12.81 1.86 -7.58
N GLN A 258 13.57 1.51 -6.54
CA GLN A 258 13.05 1.46 -5.17
C GLN A 258 12.57 2.82 -4.62
N ARG A 259 13.22 3.93 -5.01
CA ARG A 259 12.72 5.28 -4.66
C ARG A 259 11.40 5.56 -5.37
N LEU A 260 11.28 5.20 -6.63
CA LEU A 260 10.04 5.38 -7.39
C LEU A 260 8.89 4.54 -6.80
N LEU A 261 9.15 3.30 -6.37
CA LEU A 261 8.17 2.49 -5.63
C LEU A 261 7.78 3.11 -4.28
N ALA A 262 8.71 3.75 -3.59
CA ALA A 262 8.39 4.47 -2.35
C ALA A 262 7.46 5.66 -2.63
N GLU A 263 7.74 6.45 -3.67
CA GLU A 263 6.91 7.56 -4.11
C GLU A 263 5.51 7.11 -4.54
N ALA A 264 5.39 5.98 -5.24
CA ALA A 264 4.09 5.38 -5.58
C ALA A 264 3.29 4.98 -4.31
N GLY A 265 3.97 4.42 -3.30
CA GLY A 265 3.36 4.12 -2.00
C GLY A 265 2.87 5.36 -1.24
N GLU A 266 3.66 6.44 -1.25
CA GLU A 266 3.31 7.74 -0.66
C GLU A 266 2.07 8.34 -1.35
N GLN A 267 2.00 8.25 -2.68
CA GLN A 267 0.84 8.71 -3.45
C GLN A 267 -0.41 7.89 -3.12
N ALA A 268 -0.30 6.56 -3.08
CA ALA A 268 -1.39 5.66 -2.69
C ALA A 268 -1.89 5.96 -1.28
N LEU A 269 -0.98 6.21 -0.32
CA LEU A 269 -1.33 6.60 1.04
C LEU A 269 -2.14 7.90 1.06
N ALA A 270 -1.75 8.91 0.29
CA ALA A 270 -2.47 10.18 0.19
C ALA A 270 -3.89 9.99 -0.36
N MET A 271 -4.10 8.98 -1.22
CA MET A 271 -5.41 8.62 -1.78
C MET A 271 -6.24 7.70 -0.88
N ALA A 272 -5.67 7.11 0.18
CA ALA A 272 -6.34 6.13 1.01
C ALA A 272 -7.74 6.56 1.52
N PRO A 273 -7.96 7.82 1.99
CA PRO A 273 -9.29 8.24 2.43
C PRO A 273 -10.34 8.17 1.31
N MET A 274 -9.95 8.40 0.06
CA MET A 274 -10.84 8.32 -1.10
C MET A 274 -11.24 6.86 -1.39
N PHE A 275 -10.28 5.93 -1.38
CA PHE A 275 -10.56 4.50 -1.58
C PHE A 275 -11.47 3.94 -0.47
N GLN A 276 -11.16 4.27 0.79
CA GLN A 276 -11.95 3.86 1.94
C GLN A 276 -13.38 4.40 1.87
N ALA A 277 -13.56 5.67 1.46
CA ALA A 277 -14.89 6.25 1.26
C ALA A 277 -15.65 5.57 0.12
N ALA A 278 -14.99 5.34 -1.02
CA ALA A 278 -15.57 4.70 -2.20
C ALA A 278 -16.02 3.26 -1.95
N ALA A 279 -15.33 2.52 -1.07
CA ALA A 279 -15.68 1.14 -0.73
C ALA A 279 -16.93 1.02 0.18
N THR A 280 -17.40 2.11 0.78
CA THR A 280 -18.63 2.09 1.59
C THR A 280 -19.89 1.99 0.73
N PRO A 281 -21.01 1.45 1.24
CA PRO A 281 -22.29 1.48 0.51
C PRO A 281 -22.72 2.88 0.08
N GLN A 282 -22.44 3.89 0.91
CA GLN A 282 -22.72 5.29 0.60
C GLN A 282 -21.84 5.80 -0.55
N GLY A 283 -20.54 5.49 -0.53
CA GLY A 283 -19.61 5.84 -1.60
C GLY A 283 -19.98 5.19 -2.93
N GLN A 284 -20.30 3.90 -2.91
CA GLN A 284 -20.76 3.16 -4.09
C GLN A 284 -22.03 3.78 -4.68
N ASN A 285 -23.01 4.13 -3.84
CA ASN A 285 -24.23 4.80 -4.29
C ASN A 285 -23.94 6.19 -4.89
N ALA A 286 -23.01 6.95 -4.31
CA ALA A 286 -22.62 8.26 -4.83
C ALA A 286 -21.94 8.15 -6.21
N ILE A 287 -21.09 7.13 -6.40
CA ILE A 287 -20.46 6.85 -7.71
C ILE A 287 -21.52 6.48 -8.75
N LEU A 288 -22.46 5.58 -8.40
CA LEU A 288 -23.55 5.17 -9.30
C LEU A 288 -24.43 6.35 -9.67
N GLN A 289 -24.75 7.22 -8.71
CA GLN A 289 -25.51 8.43 -8.96
C GLN A 289 -24.77 9.37 -9.92
N TRP A 290 -23.49 9.64 -9.66
CA TRP A 290 -22.66 10.47 -10.53
C TRP A 290 -22.57 9.91 -11.95
N LEU A 291 -22.40 8.59 -12.12
CA LEU A 291 -22.40 7.93 -13.44
C LEU A 291 -23.74 8.13 -14.16
N GLY A 292 -24.85 7.96 -13.44
CA GLY A 292 -26.19 8.22 -13.96
C GLY A 292 -26.36 9.67 -14.44
N ASP A 293 -25.84 10.63 -13.66
CA ASP A 293 -25.88 12.06 -14.00
C ASP A 293 -25.03 12.37 -15.25
N GLN A 294 -23.83 11.79 -15.39
CA GLN A 294 -22.98 11.98 -16.58
C GLN A 294 -23.62 11.38 -17.84
N LEU A 295 -24.22 10.19 -17.73
CA LEU A 295 -24.96 9.57 -18.84
C LEU A 295 -26.17 10.42 -19.24
N ALA A 296 -26.89 10.99 -18.27
CA ALA A 296 -28.02 11.89 -18.52
C ALA A 296 -27.59 13.22 -19.14
N ALA A 297 -26.38 13.72 -18.80
CA ALA A 297 -25.82 14.97 -19.33
C ALA A 297 -25.20 14.83 -20.73
N GLY A 298 -25.05 13.60 -21.26
CA GLY A 298 -24.44 13.35 -22.57
C GLY A 298 -22.95 13.68 -22.63
N THR A 299 -22.25 13.66 -21.50
CA THR A 299 -20.83 14.01 -21.37
C THR A 299 -19.86 12.83 -21.58
N TRP A 300 -20.30 11.79 -22.30
CA TRP A 300 -19.48 10.63 -22.67
C TRP A 300 -19.25 10.54 -24.18
#